data_AF-A0A969BHH2-F1
#
_entry.id   AF-A0A969BHH2-F1
#
_cell.length_a   1.000
_cell.length_b   1.000
_cell.length_c   1.000
_cell.angle_alpha   90.00
_cell.angle_beta   90.00
_cell.angle_gamma   90.00
#
_symmetry.space_group_name_H-M   'P 1'
#
loop_
_entity.id
_entity.type
_entity.pdbx_description
1 polymer ?
#
loop_
_entity_poly.entity_id
_entity_poly.type
_entity_poly.pdbx_seq_one_letter_code
_entity_poly.pdbx_strand_id
1 'polypeptide(L)'
;MLKRGLDEEESARIIGANLPTVKDRLVNLVQLTVAGRSSSLALASVQQRSHELAPVSFEGVIDLRQNGKYLRYLAAPVLLVLLLLVFDRDVITQSTSRIIHFNQQYAPQAPFAFQINPQGLTAFYNEDYVLELQLEGKAIPDNAYLINGNSRNKMSITGRGAFSFVFDKIQQNQTVQIEAAGFYSNPFTIRVANRPEMTGFSVELEYPKYLRQKKERIVNAGNLEVPEGTVVKWNLLTAHADQASITFGETPKNEFQSPDNQVFTYSRRFTEASAYEIELQNADSKNKERIAYNIAVVKDQYPQIAVNNLKDSVLYKRIILGGLVSDDHGVSQLTLHYTVQDENQRTITSKSKDLSVGRNQIQQSFFYNWALDSLELRAGNQLIYYLQVWDNDGVNGRKSTKTSTYSFFVPSKDNLLTEISKSQSQTQQSLDQSVGKANKLQDKIEEASQKLKGKQNLDWQDKKMLEDILQQKLNLDKAVQQLNEENKLLEEKKGAFTEQDERIKEKAEQIQKLMDELLDEETKKLFEELQKLLQENQDISEIQKLLNKMSQNTNNLEKELERTLELFKQLQYDFKLDQTIDQVKEQAEKQKALLEKTESLEKEQGKKYKDKKTPATKKRREQRGCKRPERQ
;
A
#
# COMPACT_ATOMS: atom_id res chain seq x y z
N MET A 1 5.43 -114.09 -34.66
CA MET A 1 6.14 -115.01 -35.58
C MET A 1 7.05 -114.20 -36.48
N LEU A 2 8.32 -114.04 -36.10
CA LEU A 2 9.30 -113.35 -36.95
C LEU A 2 9.77 -114.32 -38.04
N LYS A 3 9.45 -114.00 -39.30
CA LYS A 3 10.03 -114.68 -40.46
C LYS A 3 11.55 -114.50 -40.40
N ARG A 4 12.30 -115.61 -40.43
CA ARG A 4 13.76 -115.62 -40.66
C ARG A 4 14.02 -114.80 -41.94
N GLY A 5 14.86 -113.77 -41.84
CA GLY A 5 15.22 -112.91 -42.98
C GLY A 5 15.93 -113.71 -44.07
N LEU A 6 16.04 -113.12 -45.25
CA LEU A 6 16.82 -113.68 -46.37
C LEU A 6 18.27 -113.93 -45.94
N ASP A 7 18.86 -115.03 -46.40
CA ASP A 7 20.26 -115.35 -46.17
C ASP A 7 21.18 -114.36 -46.92
N GLU A 8 22.42 -114.16 -46.45
CA GLU A 8 23.34 -113.15 -47.02
C GLU A 8 23.66 -113.46 -48.49
N GLU A 9 23.80 -114.73 -48.86
CA GLU A 9 24.03 -115.16 -50.25
C GLU A 9 22.77 -115.00 -51.11
N GLU A 10 21.57 -115.29 -50.58
CA GLU A 10 20.30 -115.04 -51.27
C GLU A 10 20.11 -113.54 -51.54
N SER A 11 20.42 -112.71 -50.55
CA SER A 11 20.37 -111.25 -50.65
C SER A 11 21.35 -110.74 -51.73
N ALA A 12 22.57 -111.28 -51.75
CA ALA A 12 23.55 -110.93 -52.78
C ALA A 12 23.12 -111.36 -54.19
N ARG A 13 22.47 -112.52 -54.36
CA ARG A 13 21.92 -112.94 -55.66
C ARG A 13 20.77 -112.04 -56.13
N ILE A 14 19.86 -111.65 -55.23
CA ILE A 14 18.72 -110.79 -55.56
C ILE A 14 19.20 -109.39 -55.94
N ILE A 15 20.14 -108.82 -55.18
CA ILE A 15 20.74 -107.52 -55.49
C ILE A 15 21.52 -107.61 -56.81
N GLY A 16 22.28 -108.69 -57.02
CA GLY A 16 23.02 -108.94 -58.26
C GLY A 16 22.15 -109.14 -59.50
N ALA A 17 20.93 -109.67 -59.37
CA ALA A 17 20.00 -109.80 -60.49
C ALA A 17 19.54 -108.44 -61.03
N ASN A 18 19.43 -107.44 -60.16
CA ASN A 18 19.00 -106.08 -60.51
C ASN A 18 20.16 -105.12 -60.85
N LEU A 19 21.42 -105.53 -60.59
CA LEU A 19 22.64 -104.77 -60.88
C LEU A 19 23.67 -105.67 -61.63
N PRO A 20 23.54 -105.83 -62.97
CA PRO A 20 24.34 -106.78 -63.76
C PRO A 20 25.85 -106.54 -63.68
N THR A 21 26.27 -105.28 -63.46
CA THR A 21 27.67 -104.86 -63.36
C THR A 21 28.38 -105.40 -62.09
N VAL A 22 27.61 -105.89 -61.11
CA VAL A 22 28.11 -106.20 -59.77
C VAL A 22 27.76 -107.63 -59.32
N LYS A 23 26.85 -108.30 -60.05
CA LYS A 23 26.28 -109.62 -59.73
C LYS A 23 27.31 -110.64 -59.23
N ASP A 24 28.24 -111.02 -60.11
CA ASP A 24 29.21 -112.07 -59.78
C ASP A 24 30.25 -111.59 -58.76
N ARG A 25 30.47 -110.28 -58.64
CA ARG A 25 31.43 -109.70 -57.68
C ARG A 25 30.87 -109.71 -56.26
N LEU A 26 29.59 -109.36 -56.11
CA LEU A 26 28.89 -109.33 -54.82
C LEU A 26 28.71 -110.74 -54.25
N VAL A 27 28.31 -111.70 -55.09
CA VAL A 27 28.18 -113.11 -54.69
C VAL A 27 29.54 -113.70 -54.32
N ASN A 28 30.59 -113.44 -55.12
CA ASN A 28 31.95 -113.87 -54.77
C ASN A 28 32.45 -113.24 -53.47
N LEU A 29 32.16 -111.95 -53.23
CA LEU A 29 32.55 -111.29 -51.98
C LEU A 29 31.89 -111.99 -50.77
N VAL A 30 30.58 -112.24 -50.84
CA VAL A 30 29.83 -112.92 -49.75
C VAL A 30 30.31 -114.37 -49.57
N GLN A 31 30.61 -115.10 -50.65
CA GLN A 31 31.18 -116.44 -50.53
C GLN A 31 32.60 -116.43 -49.92
N LEU A 32 33.43 -115.43 -50.28
CA LEU A 32 34.77 -115.24 -49.69
C LEU A 32 34.72 -114.85 -48.21
N THR A 33 33.75 -114.03 -47.78
CA THR A 33 33.59 -113.69 -46.35
C THR A 33 33.11 -114.87 -45.52
N VAL A 34 32.31 -115.77 -46.10
CA VAL A 34 31.84 -117.00 -45.45
C VAL A 34 32.95 -118.06 -45.39
N ALA A 35 33.78 -118.20 -46.43
CA ALA A 35 34.85 -119.20 -46.50
C ALA A 35 36.22 -118.76 -45.93
N GLY A 36 36.50 -117.45 -45.84
CA GLY A 36 37.83 -116.87 -45.57
C GLY A 36 38.15 -116.48 -44.12
N ARG A 37 37.37 -116.94 -43.12
CA ARG A 37 37.47 -116.46 -41.72
C ARG A 37 38.78 -116.83 -40.98
N SER A 38 39.69 -117.61 -41.56
CA SER A 38 40.89 -118.13 -40.88
C SER A 38 42.24 -117.78 -41.54
N SER A 39 42.28 -116.92 -42.56
CA SER A 39 43.52 -116.50 -43.24
C SER A 39 43.60 -114.98 -43.45
N SER A 40 44.73 -114.37 -43.06
CA SER A 40 44.99 -112.94 -43.23
C SER A 40 45.02 -112.50 -44.70
N LEU A 41 45.40 -113.39 -45.62
CA LEU A 41 45.36 -113.16 -47.06
C LEU A 41 43.92 -113.10 -47.60
N ALA A 42 43.00 -113.89 -47.03
CA ALA A 42 41.59 -113.87 -47.41
C ALA A 42 40.91 -112.56 -46.97
N LEU A 43 41.22 -112.07 -45.77
CA LEU A 43 40.74 -110.76 -45.30
C LEU A 43 41.26 -109.60 -46.15
N ALA A 44 42.54 -109.62 -46.52
CA ALA A 44 43.10 -108.62 -47.43
C ALA A 44 42.42 -108.65 -48.81
N SER A 45 42.08 -109.85 -49.32
CA SER A 45 41.34 -110.01 -50.58
C SER A 45 39.90 -109.49 -50.50
N VAL A 46 39.20 -109.72 -49.38
CA VAL A 46 37.87 -109.16 -49.11
C VAL A 46 37.93 -107.63 -49.09
N GLN A 47 38.92 -107.04 -48.42
CA GLN A 47 39.06 -105.58 -48.32
C GLN A 47 39.40 -104.92 -49.67
N GLN A 48 40.24 -105.56 -50.49
CA GLN A 48 40.52 -105.11 -51.85
C GLN A 48 39.24 -105.15 -52.71
N ARG A 49 38.48 -106.24 -52.67
CA ARG A 49 37.24 -106.40 -53.46
C ARG A 49 36.09 -105.54 -52.94
N SER A 50 36.03 -105.22 -51.65
CA SER A 50 35.01 -104.30 -51.11
C SER A 50 35.22 -102.87 -51.60
N HIS A 51 36.48 -102.43 -51.80
CA HIS A 51 36.76 -101.12 -52.36
C HIS A 51 36.30 -100.97 -53.82
N GLU A 52 36.30 -102.07 -54.59
CA GLU A 52 35.78 -102.08 -55.98
C GLU A 52 34.25 -101.95 -56.05
N LEU A 53 33.53 -102.20 -54.95
CA LEU A 53 32.07 -102.15 -54.85
C LEU A 53 31.55 -100.81 -54.28
N ALA A 54 32.44 -99.97 -53.77
CA ALA A 54 32.11 -98.67 -53.16
C ALA A 54 31.36 -97.66 -54.06
N PRO A 55 31.56 -97.60 -55.40
CA PRO A 55 30.89 -96.59 -56.24
C PRO A 55 29.48 -96.98 -56.73
N VAL A 56 28.88 -98.07 -56.22
CA VAL A 56 27.54 -98.53 -56.65
C VAL A 56 26.47 -98.09 -55.64
N SER A 57 25.45 -97.36 -56.09
CA SER A 57 24.29 -96.98 -55.26
C SER A 57 23.21 -98.07 -55.24
N PHE A 58 23.08 -98.75 -54.11
CA PHE A 58 22.08 -99.82 -53.91
C PHE A 58 20.64 -99.29 -53.70
N GLU A 59 20.47 -97.99 -53.61
CA GLU A 59 19.20 -97.31 -53.29
C GLU A 59 18.15 -97.40 -54.41
N GLY A 60 18.57 -97.62 -55.66
CA GLY A 60 17.69 -97.70 -56.84
C GLY A 60 16.93 -99.02 -57.01
N VAL A 61 17.13 -100.00 -56.13
CA VAL A 61 16.60 -101.38 -56.28
C VAL A 61 15.25 -101.57 -55.53
N ILE A 62 14.76 -100.55 -54.82
CA ILE A 62 13.53 -100.64 -54.02
C ILE A 62 12.32 -100.09 -54.79
N ASP A 63 11.46 -100.97 -55.31
CA ASP A 63 10.18 -100.57 -55.92
C ASP A 63 9.10 -100.32 -54.84
N LEU A 64 8.91 -99.04 -54.49
CA LEU A 64 7.94 -98.61 -53.48
C LEU A 64 6.48 -98.64 -53.98
N ARG A 65 6.22 -98.91 -55.26
CA ARG A 65 4.84 -98.88 -55.83
C ARG A 65 3.92 -99.93 -55.21
N GLN A 66 4.48 -101.02 -54.69
CA GLN A 66 3.70 -102.07 -54.02
C GLN A 66 3.17 -101.67 -52.64
N ASN A 67 3.74 -100.61 -52.03
CA ASN A 67 3.35 -100.14 -50.70
C ASN A 67 2.05 -99.31 -50.69
N GLY A 68 1.51 -98.94 -51.86
CA GLY A 68 0.25 -98.20 -51.97
C GLY A 68 -0.94 -98.89 -51.29
N LYS A 69 -0.93 -100.23 -51.18
CA LYS A 69 -1.98 -100.99 -50.47
C LYS A 69 -1.98 -100.72 -48.96
N TYR A 70 -0.87 -100.27 -48.38
CA TYR A 70 -0.76 -99.97 -46.95
C TYR A 70 -1.12 -98.52 -46.60
N LEU A 71 -1.23 -97.62 -47.60
CA LEU A 71 -1.63 -96.22 -47.39
C LEU A 71 -3.00 -96.09 -46.70
N ARG A 72 -3.91 -97.05 -46.95
CA ARG A 72 -5.23 -97.09 -46.31
C ARG A 72 -5.18 -97.24 -44.79
N TYR A 73 -4.16 -97.92 -44.26
CA TYR A 73 -3.98 -98.07 -42.81
C TYR A 73 -3.37 -96.82 -42.18
N LEU A 74 -2.70 -95.99 -42.98
CA LEU A 74 -2.16 -94.68 -42.57
C LEU A 74 -3.27 -93.62 -42.42
N ALA A 75 -4.44 -93.83 -43.03
CA ALA A 75 -5.55 -92.90 -42.96
C ALA A 75 -6.07 -92.69 -41.52
N ALA A 76 -6.13 -93.74 -40.71
CA ALA A 76 -6.64 -93.66 -39.34
C ALA A 76 -5.78 -92.77 -38.41
N PRO A 77 -4.44 -92.94 -38.29
CA PRO A 77 -3.61 -92.04 -37.49
C PRO A 77 -3.56 -90.62 -38.04
N VAL A 78 -3.60 -90.44 -39.37
CA VAL A 78 -3.65 -89.09 -39.99
C VAL A 78 -4.96 -88.38 -39.66
N LEU A 79 -6.09 -89.08 -39.70
CA LEU A 79 -7.39 -88.52 -39.32
C LEU A 79 -7.39 -88.10 -37.85
N LEU A 80 -6.80 -88.90 -36.95
CA LEU A 80 -6.66 -88.59 -35.52
C LEU A 80 -5.86 -87.29 -35.30
N VAL A 81 -4.76 -87.11 -36.02
CA VAL A 81 -3.94 -85.88 -35.97
C VAL A 81 -4.72 -84.67 -36.49
N LEU A 82 -5.49 -84.84 -37.58
CA LEU A 82 -6.36 -83.79 -38.12
C LEU A 82 -7.49 -83.40 -37.16
N LEU A 83 -8.07 -84.38 -36.47
CA LEU A 83 -9.14 -84.17 -35.50
C LEU A 83 -8.61 -83.42 -34.27
N LEU A 84 -7.41 -83.78 -33.79
CA LEU A 84 -6.70 -83.03 -32.74
C LEU A 84 -6.42 -81.57 -33.16
N LEU A 85 -6.03 -81.33 -34.42
CA LEU A 85 -5.78 -79.98 -34.93
C LEU A 85 -7.02 -79.07 -34.92
N VAL A 86 -8.23 -79.63 -35.04
CA VAL A 86 -9.50 -78.87 -35.02
C VAL A 86 -9.98 -78.59 -33.60
N PHE A 87 -9.87 -79.56 -32.69
CA PHE A 87 -10.36 -79.43 -31.31
C PHE A 87 -9.40 -78.66 -30.41
N ASP A 88 -8.09 -78.86 -30.57
CA ASP A 88 -7.07 -78.20 -29.78
C ASP A 88 -5.79 -77.98 -30.61
N ARG A 89 -5.79 -76.85 -31.32
CA ARG A 89 -4.67 -76.45 -32.18
C ARG A 89 -3.38 -76.25 -31.38
N ASP A 90 -3.46 -75.97 -30.07
CA ASP A 90 -2.29 -75.68 -29.24
C ASP A 90 -1.50 -76.96 -28.91
N VAL A 91 -2.15 -78.12 -28.74
CA VAL A 91 -1.46 -79.39 -28.42
C VAL A 91 -0.45 -79.80 -29.50
N ILE A 92 -0.78 -79.60 -30.79
CA ILE A 92 0.13 -79.93 -31.90
C ILE A 92 1.09 -78.78 -32.20
N THR A 93 0.64 -77.53 -32.18
CA THR A 93 1.51 -76.38 -32.51
C THR A 93 2.56 -76.10 -31.43
N GLN A 94 2.24 -76.22 -30.14
CA GLN A 94 3.21 -76.02 -29.05
C GLN A 94 4.23 -77.18 -28.97
N SER A 95 3.83 -78.41 -29.28
CA SER A 95 4.74 -79.55 -29.31
C SER A 95 5.73 -79.44 -30.49
N THR A 96 5.26 -78.95 -31.64
CA THR A 96 6.10 -78.79 -32.85
C THR A 96 7.01 -77.57 -32.75
N SER A 97 6.57 -76.47 -32.13
CA SER A 97 7.41 -75.28 -31.93
C SER A 97 8.64 -75.54 -31.06
N ARG A 98 8.52 -76.42 -30.05
CA ARG A 98 9.62 -76.87 -29.18
C ARG A 98 10.68 -77.73 -29.89
N ILE A 99 10.29 -78.46 -30.94
CA ILE A 99 11.21 -79.29 -31.73
C ILE A 99 12.00 -78.43 -32.74
N ILE A 100 11.37 -77.41 -33.31
CA ILE A 100 11.99 -76.53 -34.33
C ILE A 100 12.96 -75.51 -33.70
N HIS A 101 12.73 -75.07 -32.46
CA HIS A 101 13.55 -74.07 -31.76
C HIS A 101 14.36 -74.65 -30.59
N PHE A 102 15.18 -75.68 -30.84
CA PHE A 102 16.02 -76.35 -29.83
C PHE A 102 17.03 -75.42 -29.09
N ASN A 103 17.35 -74.23 -29.64
CA ASN A 103 18.33 -73.29 -29.07
C ASN A 103 17.73 -72.11 -28.28
N GLN A 104 16.47 -72.17 -27.83
CA GLN A 104 15.88 -71.13 -26.95
C GLN A 104 15.45 -71.72 -25.60
N GLN A 105 16.08 -71.28 -24.50
CA GLN A 105 15.66 -71.61 -23.13
C GLN A 105 14.34 -70.88 -22.81
N TYR A 106 13.22 -71.61 -22.79
CA TYR A 106 11.96 -71.09 -22.27
C TYR A 106 11.88 -71.38 -20.76
N ALA A 107 12.02 -70.35 -19.93
CA ALA A 107 11.56 -70.42 -18.56
C ALA A 107 10.02 -70.62 -18.57
N PRO A 108 9.46 -71.47 -17.69
CA PRO A 108 8.00 -71.61 -17.60
C PRO A 108 7.38 -70.23 -17.36
N GLN A 109 6.30 -69.89 -18.08
CA GLN A 109 5.61 -68.62 -17.88
C GLN A 109 4.88 -68.67 -16.54
N ALA A 110 5.12 -67.67 -15.69
CA ALA A 110 4.48 -67.57 -14.38
C ALA A 110 2.95 -67.49 -14.53
N PRO A 111 2.16 -68.12 -13.62
CA PRO A 111 0.69 -68.05 -13.65
C PRO A 111 0.14 -66.68 -13.17
N PHE A 112 1.02 -65.69 -13.00
CA PHE A 112 0.77 -64.32 -12.57
C PHE A 112 1.77 -63.35 -13.23
N ALA A 113 1.40 -62.09 -13.36
CA ALA A 113 2.23 -61.02 -13.88
C ALA A 113 2.73 -60.12 -12.74
N PHE A 114 3.99 -59.70 -12.82
CA PHE A 114 4.56 -58.68 -11.94
C PHE A 114 4.15 -57.30 -12.46
N GLN A 115 3.27 -56.61 -11.76
CA GLN A 115 2.91 -55.22 -12.05
C GLN A 115 3.63 -54.30 -11.07
N ILE A 116 4.50 -53.48 -11.65
CA ILE A 116 5.27 -52.47 -10.94
C ILE A 116 4.95 -51.16 -11.65
N ASN A 117 4.60 -50.12 -10.90
CA ASN A 117 4.34 -48.81 -11.48
C ASN A 117 5.66 -48.23 -12.05
N PRO A 118 5.79 -48.07 -13.39
CA PRO A 118 7.03 -47.55 -13.98
C PRO A 118 7.33 -46.11 -13.55
N GLN A 119 6.30 -45.30 -13.26
CA GLN A 119 6.46 -43.94 -12.74
C GLN A 119 6.96 -43.93 -11.29
N GLY A 120 6.80 -45.04 -10.56
CA GLY A 120 7.26 -45.21 -9.19
C GLY A 120 8.76 -45.48 -9.07
N LEU A 121 9.48 -45.82 -10.15
CA LEU A 121 10.89 -46.26 -10.09
C LEU A 121 11.93 -45.12 -9.89
N THR A 122 11.49 -43.93 -9.50
CA THR A 122 12.38 -42.82 -9.11
C THR A 122 12.37 -42.67 -7.59
N ALA A 123 13.52 -42.91 -6.97
CA ALA A 123 13.75 -42.66 -5.57
C ALA A 123 14.54 -41.36 -5.38
N PHE A 124 14.49 -40.78 -4.18
CA PHE A 124 15.21 -39.54 -3.87
C PHE A 124 16.41 -39.81 -2.98
N TYR A 125 17.51 -39.10 -3.26
CA TYR A 125 18.76 -39.26 -2.53
C TYR A 125 18.56 -39.11 -1.02
N ASN A 126 19.04 -40.10 -0.26
CA ASN A 126 19.00 -40.14 1.20
C ASN A 126 17.57 -40.14 1.79
N GLU A 127 16.56 -40.51 1.00
CA GLU A 127 15.19 -40.77 1.45
C GLU A 127 14.87 -42.27 1.45
N ASP A 128 13.90 -42.65 2.28
CA ASP A 128 13.38 -44.01 2.26
C ASP A 128 12.48 -44.18 1.02
N TYR A 129 12.69 -45.26 0.28
CA TYR A 129 11.93 -45.56 -0.93
C TYR A 129 11.14 -46.85 -0.74
N VAL A 130 9.82 -46.77 -0.92
CA VAL A 130 8.92 -47.93 -0.85
C VAL A 130 8.64 -48.44 -2.25
N LEU A 131 9.16 -49.62 -2.55
CA LEU A 131 8.84 -50.34 -3.77
C LEU A 131 7.55 -51.13 -3.56
N GLU A 132 6.50 -50.78 -4.29
CA GLU A 132 5.23 -51.49 -4.31
C GLU A 132 5.17 -52.47 -5.49
N LEU A 133 4.70 -53.68 -5.21
CA LEU A 133 4.51 -54.75 -6.17
C LEU A 133 3.07 -55.24 -6.09
N GLN A 134 2.41 -55.31 -7.24
CA GLN A 134 1.14 -56.01 -7.40
C GLN A 134 1.33 -57.26 -8.28
N LEU A 135 0.88 -58.41 -7.80
CA LEU A 135 0.83 -59.65 -8.57
C LEU A 135 -0.61 -59.88 -9.05
N GLU A 136 -0.80 -60.00 -10.36
CA GLU A 136 -2.10 -60.28 -10.96
C GLU A 136 -2.08 -61.63 -11.69
N GLY A 137 -2.97 -62.56 -11.34
CA GLY A 137 -2.99 -63.88 -11.95
C GLY A 137 -3.98 -64.86 -11.33
N LYS A 138 -4.00 -66.09 -11.87
CA LYS A 138 -4.91 -67.16 -11.43
C LYS A 138 -4.46 -67.81 -10.12
N ALA A 139 -3.15 -67.79 -9.84
CA ALA A 139 -2.55 -68.34 -8.63
C ALA A 139 -1.48 -67.36 -8.13
N ILE A 140 -1.80 -66.62 -7.06
CA ILE A 140 -0.92 -65.61 -6.48
C ILE A 140 -0.15 -66.24 -5.31
N PRO A 141 1.18 -66.13 -5.26
CA PRO A 141 1.98 -66.69 -4.17
C PRO A 141 1.87 -65.86 -2.88
N ASP A 142 2.08 -66.51 -1.73
CA ASP A 142 1.99 -65.85 -0.41
C ASP A 142 3.19 -64.97 -0.06
N ASN A 143 4.33 -65.18 -0.74
CA ASN A 143 5.58 -64.46 -0.46
C ASN A 143 6.25 -64.01 -1.76
N ALA A 144 6.76 -62.78 -1.76
CA ALA A 144 7.66 -62.24 -2.77
C ALA A 144 8.98 -61.83 -2.12
N TYR A 145 10.07 -61.92 -2.88
CA TYR A 145 11.41 -61.58 -2.46
C TYR A 145 12.03 -60.58 -3.44
N LEU A 146 12.66 -59.54 -2.90
CA LEU A 146 13.47 -58.61 -3.66
C LEU A 146 14.90 -59.14 -3.76
N ILE A 147 15.43 -59.21 -4.97
CA ILE A 147 16.80 -59.56 -5.28
C ILE A 147 17.54 -58.31 -5.71
N ASN A 148 18.62 -57.97 -4.99
CA ASN A 148 19.55 -56.90 -5.33
C ASN A 148 20.97 -57.44 -5.25
N GLY A 149 21.60 -57.67 -6.41
CA GLY A 149 22.88 -58.38 -6.49
C GLY A 149 22.80 -59.78 -5.87
N ASN A 150 23.58 -60.01 -4.80
CA ASN A 150 23.60 -61.29 -4.06
C ASN A 150 22.62 -61.33 -2.87
N SER A 151 21.93 -60.23 -2.58
CA SER A 151 21.04 -60.11 -1.44
C SER A 151 19.61 -60.47 -1.84
N ARG A 152 19.01 -61.41 -1.09
CA ARG A 152 17.62 -61.84 -1.26
C ARG A 152 16.82 -61.47 -0.01
N ASN A 153 16.00 -60.44 -0.12
CA ASN A 153 15.23 -59.90 1.00
C ASN A 153 13.75 -60.20 0.85
N LYS A 154 13.09 -60.59 1.94
CA LYS A 154 11.65 -60.86 1.93
C LYS A 154 10.87 -59.54 1.88
N MET A 155 9.90 -59.43 0.98
CA MET A 155 8.98 -58.28 0.92
C MET A 155 7.88 -58.41 1.98
N SER A 156 7.42 -57.28 2.50
CA SER A 156 6.29 -57.20 3.43
C SER A 156 4.97 -57.36 2.67
N ILE A 157 3.99 -58.04 3.27
CA ILE A 157 2.68 -58.27 2.67
C ILE A 157 1.77 -57.11 3.06
N THR A 158 1.24 -56.37 2.08
CA THR A 158 0.33 -55.23 2.31
C THR A 158 -1.12 -55.57 1.98
N GLY A 159 -1.36 -56.62 1.19
CA GLY A 159 -2.70 -57.08 0.80
C GLY A 159 -2.63 -58.35 -0.06
N ARG A 160 -3.78 -58.80 -0.58
CA ARG A 160 -3.82 -59.99 -1.45
C ARG A 160 -3.05 -59.73 -2.75
N GLY A 161 -1.90 -60.37 -2.91
CA GLY A 161 -1.01 -60.17 -4.05
C GLY A 161 -0.30 -58.81 -4.07
N ALA A 162 -0.39 -58.04 -2.98
CA ALA A 162 0.27 -56.75 -2.84
C ALA A 162 1.43 -56.89 -1.85
N PHE A 163 2.61 -56.49 -2.28
CA PHE A 163 3.84 -56.54 -1.48
C PHE A 163 4.55 -55.19 -1.49
N SER A 164 5.27 -54.89 -0.43
CA SER A 164 6.13 -53.71 -0.35
C SER A 164 7.51 -54.03 0.19
N PHE A 165 8.51 -53.30 -0.27
CA PHE A 165 9.86 -53.34 0.27
C PHE A 165 10.39 -51.93 0.47
N VAL A 166 10.93 -51.64 1.65
CA VAL A 166 11.48 -50.33 1.99
C VAL A 166 12.99 -50.37 1.82
N PHE A 167 13.53 -49.48 1.00
CA PHE A 167 14.95 -49.17 0.92
C PHE A 167 15.24 -48.00 1.84
N ASP A 168 16.01 -48.22 2.89
CA ASP A 168 16.39 -47.15 3.82
C ASP A 168 17.43 -46.23 3.18
N LYS A 169 17.15 -44.92 3.14
CA LYS A 169 18.07 -43.85 2.70
C LYS A 169 18.89 -44.18 1.45
N ILE A 170 18.23 -44.45 0.34
CA ILE A 170 18.89 -44.86 -0.92
C ILE A 170 19.81 -43.75 -1.45
N GLN A 171 21.06 -44.09 -1.81
CA GLN A 171 22.07 -43.11 -2.23
C GLN A 171 22.47 -43.21 -3.70
N GLN A 172 22.29 -44.38 -4.31
CA GLN A 172 22.72 -44.66 -5.69
C GLN A 172 21.71 -45.57 -6.38
N ASN A 173 21.66 -45.50 -7.72
CA ASN A 173 20.80 -46.34 -8.54
C ASN A 173 20.96 -47.83 -8.19
N GLN A 174 19.85 -48.55 -8.05
CA GLN A 174 19.84 -49.98 -7.72
C GLN A 174 19.16 -50.76 -8.84
N THR A 175 19.84 -51.76 -9.39
CA THR A 175 19.22 -52.71 -10.32
C THR A 175 18.72 -53.91 -9.54
N VAL A 176 17.41 -54.11 -9.55
CA VAL A 176 16.73 -55.12 -8.75
C VAL A 176 15.84 -56.01 -9.59
N GLN A 177 15.55 -57.18 -9.05
CA GLN A 177 14.67 -58.18 -9.64
C GLN A 177 13.77 -58.75 -8.54
N ILE A 178 12.54 -59.13 -8.88
CA ILE A 178 11.61 -59.71 -7.91
C ILE A 178 11.47 -61.20 -8.19
N GLU A 179 11.55 -62.00 -7.14
CA GLU A 179 11.33 -63.44 -7.18
C GLU A 179 10.07 -63.80 -6.40
N ALA A 180 9.15 -64.53 -7.03
CA ALA A 180 7.96 -65.06 -6.39
C ALA A 180 7.69 -66.48 -6.87
N ALA A 181 7.53 -67.44 -5.93
CA ALA A 181 7.31 -68.86 -6.23
C ALA A 181 8.27 -69.47 -7.28
N GLY A 182 9.54 -69.05 -7.29
CA GLY A 182 10.56 -69.53 -8.23
C GLY A 182 10.55 -68.88 -9.62
N PHE A 183 9.62 -67.95 -9.87
CA PHE A 183 9.60 -67.11 -11.07
C PHE A 183 10.22 -65.74 -10.80
N TYR A 184 10.84 -65.16 -11.83
CA TYR A 184 11.53 -63.88 -11.73
C TYR A 184 10.87 -62.82 -12.61
N SER A 185 10.80 -61.59 -12.13
CA SER A 185 10.46 -60.43 -12.95
C SER A 185 11.59 -60.13 -13.96
N ASN A 186 11.31 -59.29 -14.96
CA ASN A 186 12.40 -58.63 -15.67
C ASN A 186 13.20 -57.75 -14.68
N PRO A 187 14.53 -57.65 -14.80
CA PRO A 187 15.31 -56.72 -13.99
C PRO A 187 14.93 -55.29 -14.36
N PHE A 188 14.85 -54.42 -13.35
CA PHE A 188 14.57 -53.00 -13.52
C PHE A 188 15.47 -52.18 -12.60
N THR A 189 15.69 -50.92 -12.99
CA THR A 189 16.57 -50.02 -12.25
C THR A 189 15.74 -48.98 -11.52
N ILE A 190 15.92 -48.89 -10.21
CA ILE A 190 15.46 -47.78 -9.40
C ILE A 190 16.47 -46.65 -9.57
N ARG A 191 16.04 -45.54 -10.17
CA ARG A 191 16.89 -44.37 -10.39
C ARG A 191 16.81 -43.45 -9.18
N VAL A 192 17.96 -43.01 -8.67
CA VAL A 192 18.06 -42.01 -7.60
C VAL A 192 18.19 -40.63 -8.24
N ALA A 193 17.25 -39.75 -7.91
CA ALA A 193 17.23 -38.35 -8.28
C ALA A 193 17.46 -37.47 -7.06
N ASN A 194 17.98 -36.26 -7.27
CA ASN A 194 18.06 -35.26 -6.20
C ASN A 194 16.79 -34.42 -6.21
N ARG A 195 16.27 -34.12 -5.02
CA ARG A 195 15.25 -33.07 -4.88
C ARG A 195 15.92 -31.70 -5.01
N PRO A 196 15.24 -30.71 -5.59
CA PRO A 196 15.73 -29.35 -5.57
C PRO A 196 15.70 -28.82 -4.13
N GLU A 197 16.77 -28.16 -3.71
CA GLU A 197 16.91 -27.57 -2.37
C GLU A 197 17.48 -26.15 -2.42
N MET A 198 17.12 -25.35 -1.42
CA MET A 198 17.64 -23.99 -1.23
C MET A 198 18.84 -24.05 -0.29
N THR A 199 20.04 -23.84 -0.81
CA THR A 199 21.28 -23.87 -0.03
C THR A 199 21.57 -22.54 0.65
N GLY A 200 21.05 -21.44 0.11
CA GLY A 200 21.21 -20.11 0.68
C GLY A 200 20.12 -19.15 0.23
N PHE A 201 19.85 -18.17 1.08
CA PHE A 201 18.78 -17.21 0.86
C PHE A 201 19.29 -15.83 1.26
N SER A 202 19.17 -14.83 0.39
CA SER A 202 19.42 -13.44 0.79
C SER A 202 18.45 -12.49 0.13
N VAL A 203 18.16 -11.41 0.83
CA VAL A 203 17.23 -10.37 0.40
C VAL A 203 17.98 -9.04 0.36
N GLU A 204 17.85 -8.33 -0.75
CA GLU A 204 18.29 -6.95 -0.91
C GLU A 204 17.07 -6.03 -0.80
N LEU A 205 17.13 -5.09 0.13
CA LEU A 205 16.08 -4.10 0.37
C LEU A 205 16.52 -2.76 -0.23
N GLU A 206 15.73 -2.26 -1.19
CA GLU A 206 15.89 -0.93 -1.75
C GLU A 206 14.73 -0.05 -1.29
N TYR A 207 15.01 0.76 -0.28
CA TYR A 207 14.06 1.68 0.34
C TYR A 207 13.74 2.88 -0.59
N PRO A 208 12.52 3.43 -0.52
CA PRO A 208 12.16 4.67 -1.20
C PRO A 208 13.13 5.83 -0.87
N LYS A 209 13.45 6.64 -1.89
CA LYS A 209 14.45 7.72 -1.77
C LYS A 209 14.12 8.76 -0.68
N TYR A 210 12.82 9.00 -0.41
CA TYR A 210 12.39 10.01 0.55
C TYR A 210 12.72 9.61 2.00
N LEU A 211 12.76 8.31 2.31
CA LEU A 211 13.15 7.76 3.62
C LEU A 211 14.64 7.91 3.92
N ARG A 212 15.48 8.16 2.91
CA ARG A 212 16.94 8.33 3.02
C ARG A 212 17.67 7.17 3.70
N GLN A 213 17.09 5.99 3.69
CA GLN A 213 17.71 4.78 4.19
C GLN A 213 18.68 4.22 3.15
N LYS A 214 19.80 3.66 3.62
CA LYS A 214 20.76 2.96 2.74
C LYS A 214 20.19 1.60 2.37
N LYS A 215 20.54 1.10 1.18
CA LYS A 215 20.22 -0.28 0.78
C LYS A 215 20.78 -1.24 1.82
N GLU A 216 20.00 -2.26 2.12
CA GLU A 216 20.32 -3.26 3.13
C GLU A 216 20.30 -4.65 2.51
N ARG A 217 21.20 -5.53 2.96
CA ARG A 217 21.21 -6.93 2.54
C ARG A 217 21.09 -7.80 3.77
N ILE A 218 20.07 -8.65 3.80
CA ILE A 218 19.80 -9.55 4.90
C ILE A 218 19.95 -10.99 4.40
N VAL A 219 20.72 -11.79 5.14
CA VAL A 219 21.00 -13.20 4.80
C VAL A 219 20.12 -14.10 5.66
N ASN A 220 19.52 -15.12 5.04
CA ASN A 220 18.65 -16.13 5.65
C ASN A 220 17.43 -15.57 6.42
N ALA A 221 16.93 -14.40 6.02
CA ALA A 221 15.79 -13.74 6.64
C ALA A 221 14.49 -13.90 5.83
N GLY A 222 13.79 -15.00 6.07
CA GLY A 222 12.52 -15.26 5.38
C GLY A 222 11.43 -14.23 5.68
N ASN A 223 11.18 -13.94 6.97
CA ASN A 223 10.22 -12.92 7.37
C ASN A 223 10.85 -11.52 7.33
N LEU A 224 10.12 -10.56 6.77
CA LEU A 224 10.61 -9.20 6.56
C LEU A 224 9.59 -8.19 7.09
N GLU A 225 10.09 -7.08 7.61
CA GLU A 225 9.30 -5.88 7.94
C GLU A 225 9.92 -4.71 7.18
N VAL A 226 9.16 -4.11 6.26
CA VAL A 226 9.67 -3.08 5.35
C VAL A 226 8.73 -1.88 5.28
N PRO A 227 9.24 -0.65 5.10
CA PRO A 227 8.40 0.50 4.77
C PRO A 227 7.66 0.31 3.45
N GLU A 228 6.50 0.94 3.34
CA GLU A 228 5.71 0.97 2.12
C GLU A 228 6.52 1.50 0.92
N GLY A 229 6.39 0.84 -0.23
CA GLY A 229 7.10 1.19 -1.47
C GLY A 229 8.52 0.62 -1.57
N THR A 230 8.99 -0.12 -0.57
CA THR A 230 10.27 -0.83 -0.63
C THR A 230 10.28 -1.88 -1.73
N VAL A 231 11.36 -1.90 -2.52
CA VAL A 231 11.61 -2.96 -3.51
C VAL A 231 12.42 -4.05 -2.83
N VAL A 232 11.83 -5.23 -2.76
CA VAL A 232 12.44 -6.43 -2.19
C VAL A 232 12.97 -7.27 -3.34
N LYS A 233 14.26 -7.58 -3.31
CA LYS A 233 14.90 -8.46 -4.28
C LYS A 233 15.43 -9.70 -3.58
N TRP A 234 14.92 -10.86 -3.96
CA TRP A 234 15.36 -12.15 -3.44
C TRP A 234 16.46 -12.70 -4.34
N ASN A 235 17.50 -13.23 -3.70
CA ASN A 235 18.56 -13.99 -4.33
C ASN A 235 18.60 -15.36 -3.65
N LEU A 236 18.17 -16.39 -4.37
CA LEU A 236 18.16 -17.78 -3.91
C LEU A 236 19.37 -18.50 -4.49
N LEU A 237 20.17 -19.12 -3.61
CA LEU A 237 21.16 -20.12 -4.00
C LEU A 237 20.51 -21.49 -3.87
N THR A 238 20.55 -22.27 -4.93
CA THR A 238 19.87 -23.57 -4.99
C THR A 238 20.82 -24.67 -5.46
N ALA A 239 20.52 -25.90 -5.08
CA ALA A 239 21.14 -27.10 -5.62
C ALA A 239 20.06 -27.95 -6.29
N HIS A 240 20.39 -28.52 -7.46
CA HIS A 240 19.53 -29.42 -8.21
C HIS A 240 18.14 -28.85 -8.59
N ALA A 241 18.01 -27.53 -8.73
CA ALA A 241 16.79 -26.87 -9.18
C ALA A 241 16.96 -26.36 -10.62
N ASP A 242 15.98 -26.64 -11.48
CA ASP A 242 15.93 -26.11 -12.84
C ASP A 242 15.06 -24.84 -12.91
N GLN A 243 14.08 -24.73 -12.02
CA GLN A 243 13.12 -23.64 -11.94
C GLN A 243 12.83 -23.28 -10.48
N ALA A 244 12.54 -22.01 -10.24
CA ALA A 244 12.07 -21.51 -8.96
C ALA A 244 10.91 -20.54 -9.20
N SER A 245 9.85 -20.66 -8.41
CA SER A 245 8.70 -19.78 -8.46
C SER A 245 8.35 -19.23 -7.08
N ILE A 246 7.75 -18.05 -7.05
CA ILE A 246 7.24 -17.39 -5.84
C ILE A 246 5.76 -17.04 -6.01
N THR A 247 4.98 -17.38 -4.99
CA THR A 247 3.55 -17.11 -4.93
C THR A 247 3.28 -16.15 -3.78
N PHE A 248 2.42 -15.15 -3.98
CA PHE A 248 2.05 -14.18 -2.93
C PHE A 248 0.55 -14.26 -2.66
N GLY A 249 0.14 -14.73 -1.47
CA GLY A 249 -1.27 -14.97 -1.15
C GLY A 249 -1.99 -15.79 -2.22
N GLU A 250 -3.08 -15.26 -2.78
CA GLU A 250 -3.86 -15.89 -3.86
C GLU A 250 -3.45 -15.46 -5.28
N THR A 251 -2.31 -14.77 -5.43
CA THR A 251 -1.85 -14.33 -6.75
C THR A 251 -1.24 -15.48 -7.56
N PRO A 252 -1.24 -15.40 -8.91
CA PRO A 252 -0.57 -16.39 -9.74
C PRO A 252 0.91 -16.54 -9.40
N LYS A 253 1.45 -17.74 -9.64
CA LYS A 253 2.89 -18.04 -9.50
C LYS A 253 3.70 -17.10 -10.39
N ASN A 254 4.79 -16.58 -9.83
CA ASN A 254 5.77 -15.75 -10.55
C ASN A 254 7.09 -16.51 -10.63
N GLU A 255 7.67 -16.59 -11.82
CA GLU A 255 8.95 -17.27 -12.02
C GLU A 255 10.13 -16.38 -11.64
N PHE A 256 11.14 -16.98 -11.01
CA PHE A 256 12.44 -16.33 -10.82
C PHE A 256 13.23 -16.33 -12.13
N GLN A 257 14.11 -15.35 -12.28
CA GLN A 257 15.08 -15.30 -13.37
C GLN A 257 16.40 -15.89 -12.90
N SER A 258 16.94 -16.84 -13.67
CA SER A 258 18.26 -17.41 -13.42
C SER A 258 19.17 -17.28 -14.66
N PRO A 259 20.40 -16.81 -14.50
CA PRO A 259 21.39 -16.85 -15.58
C PRO A 259 22.05 -18.23 -15.75
N ASP A 260 22.14 -19.03 -14.67
CA ASP A 260 23.02 -20.19 -14.56
C ASP A 260 22.40 -21.42 -13.86
N ASN A 261 21.10 -21.36 -13.53
CA ASN A 261 20.36 -22.33 -12.71
C ASN A 261 20.96 -22.61 -11.33
N GLN A 262 21.83 -21.73 -10.83
CA GLN A 262 22.38 -21.80 -9.47
C GLN A 262 21.85 -20.66 -8.62
N VAL A 263 21.75 -19.47 -9.23
CA VAL A 263 21.23 -18.27 -8.57
C VAL A 263 19.93 -17.84 -9.25
N PHE A 264 18.85 -17.89 -8.48
CA PHE A 264 17.52 -17.43 -8.89
C PHE A 264 17.24 -16.06 -8.27
N THR A 265 16.86 -15.10 -9.10
CA THR A 265 16.56 -13.73 -8.67
C THR A 265 15.14 -13.31 -9.04
N TYR A 266 14.48 -12.65 -8.11
CA TYR A 266 13.16 -12.06 -8.33
C TYR A 266 13.08 -10.74 -7.57
N SER A 267 12.35 -9.77 -8.09
CA SER A 267 12.18 -8.47 -7.43
C SER A 267 10.75 -7.98 -7.53
N ARG A 268 10.22 -7.47 -6.43
CA ARG A 268 8.86 -6.90 -6.37
C ARG A 268 8.81 -5.72 -5.41
N ARG A 269 8.00 -4.71 -5.75
CA ARG A 269 7.67 -3.60 -4.85
C ARG A 269 6.47 -3.96 -3.98
N PHE A 270 6.56 -3.67 -2.69
CA PHE A 270 5.49 -3.92 -1.73
C PHE A 270 4.79 -2.64 -1.30
N THR A 271 3.46 -2.63 -1.36
CA THR A 271 2.60 -1.57 -0.81
C THR A 271 1.66 -2.10 0.27
N GLU A 272 1.43 -3.41 0.31
CA GLU A 272 0.59 -4.08 1.29
C GLU A 272 1.30 -5.33 1.81
N ALA A 273 0.99 -5.72 3.03
CA ALA A 273 1.51 -6.94 3.65
C ALA A 273 1.07 -8.19 2.88
N SER A 274 1.94 -9.19 2.78
CA SER A 274 1.65 -10.41 2.05
C SER A 274 2.47 -11.60 2.56
N ALA A 275 1.83 -12.76 2.63
CA ALA A 275 2.50 -14.04 2.77
C ALA A 275 3.04 -14.49 1.42
N TYR A 276 4.24 -15.06 1.39
CA TYR A 276 4.83 -15.61 0.19
C TYR A 276 5.39 -17.01 0.39
N GLU A 277 5.35 -17.79 -0.69
CA GLU A 277 5.82 -19.17 -0.72
C GLU A 277 6.74 -19.38 -1.92
N ILE A 278 7.88 -20.00 -1.67
CA ILE A 278 8.88 -20.34 -2.69
C ILE A 278 8.77 -21.84 -2.99
N GLU A 279 8.63 -22.15 -4.27
CA GLU A 279 8.61 -23.52 -4.78
C GLU A 279 9.78 -23.71 -5.75
N LEU A 280 10.60 -24.73 -5.48
CA LEU A 280 11.70 -25.13 -6.35
C LEU A 280 11.30 -26.41 -7.10
N GLN A 281 11.67 -26.49 -8.37
CA GLN A 281 11.33 -27.61 -9.23
C GLN A 281 12.52 -28.01 -10.11
N ASN A 282 12.66 -29.31 -10.33
CA ASN A 282 13.48 -29.88 -11.39
C ASN A 282 12.65 -30.87 -12.21
N ALA A 283 13.27 -31.53 -13.19
CA ALA A 283 12.60 -32.53 -14.04
C ALA A 283 11.95 -33.69 -13.26
N ASP A 284 12.47 -34.02 -12.07
CA ASP A 284 12.10 -35.21 -11.30
C ASP A 284 11.15 -34.93 -10.13
N SER A 285 11.20 -33.73 -9.55
CA SER A 285 10.47 -33.40 -8.32
C SER A 285 10.43 -31.92 -7.97
N LYS A 286 9.68 -31.62 -6.91
CA LYS A 286 9.69 -30.35 -6.20
C LYS A 286 10.43 -30.47 -4.87
N ASN A 287 10.73 -29.33 -4.26
CA ASN A 287 11.32 -29.27 -2.92
C ASN A 287 10.44 -30.02 -1.91
N LYS A 288 11.10 -30.69 -0.95
CA LYS A 288 10.43 -31.54 0.04
C LYS A 288 9.65 -30.73 1.07
N GLU A 289 10.29 -29.72 1.63
CA GLU A 289 9.74 -28.90 2.71
C GLU A 289 9.15 -27.62 2.16
N ARG A 290 8.03 -27.20 2.75
CA ARG A 290 7.35 -25.95 2.39
C ARG A 290 8.16 -24.73 2.84
N ILE A 291 8.51 -23.84 1.91
CA ILE A 291 9.27 -22.62 2.18
C ILE A 291 8.30 -21.44 2.13
N ALA A 292 7.72 -21.08 3.28
CA ALA A 292 6.72 -20.01 3.39
C ALA A 292 7.10 -18.96 4.45
N TYR A 293 6.93 -17.69 4.11
CA TYR A 293 7.31 -16.55 4.93
C TYR A 293 6.31 -15.39 4.78
N ASN A 294 6.46 -14.36 5.61
CA ASN A 294 5.59 -13.19 5.60
C ASN A 294 6.38 -11.89 5.43
N ILE A 295 5.79 -10.95 4.69
CA ILE A 295 6.26 -9.56 4.58
C ILE A 295 5.24 -8.66 5.26
N ALA A 296 5.66 -8.01 6.33
CA ALA A 296 4.93 -6.92 6.96
C ALA A 296 5.31 -5.59 6.28
N VAL A 297 4.31 -4.76 5.99
CA VAL A 297 4.51 -3.43 5.41
C VAL A 297 4.10 -2.38 6.42
N VAL A 298 5.02 -1.49 6.77
CA VAL A 298 4.77 -0.34 7.64
C VAL A 298 4.35 0.83 6.76
N LYS A 299 3.10 1.29 6.93
CA LYS A 299 2.52 2.41 6.16
C LYS A 299 3.00 3.76 6.68
N ASP A 300 3.19 4.68 5.74
CA ASP A 300 3.59 6.05 5.99
C ASP A 300 2.43 6.87 6.59
N GLN A 301 2.68 7.59 7.69
CA GLN A 301 1.64 8.29 8.45
C GLN A 301 1.24 9.62 7.78
N TYR A 302 0.14 10.21 8.24
CA TYR A 302 -0.25 11.55 7.81
C TYR A 302 0.45 12.60 8.68
N PRO A 303 0.83 13.76 8.11
CA PRO A 303 1.46 14.82 8.87
C PRO A 303 0.47 15.38 9.90
N GLN A 304 0.97 15.84 11.03
CA GLN A 304 0.20 16.43 12.11
C GLN A 304 0.48 17.93 12.22
N ILE A 305 -0.56 18.71 12.53
CA ILE A 305 -0.46 20.16 12.71
C ILE A 305 -1.32 20.60 13.89
N ALA A 306 -0.70 21.35 14.80
CA ALA A 306 -1.36 22.02 15.91
C ALA A 306 -1.12 23.53 15.78
N VAL A 307 -2.20 24.33 15.79
CA VAL A 307 -2.12 25.77 15.57
C VAL A 307 -2.83 26.53 16.68
N ASN A 308 -2.08 27.47 17.25
CA ASN A 308 -2.59 28.52 18.12
C ASN A 308 -2.85 29.76 17.27
N ASN A 309 -4.09 30.23 17.34
CA ASN A 309 -4.58 31.36 16.56
C ASN A 309 -4.95 32.50 17.50
N LEU A 310 -4.15 33.57 17.46
CA LEU A 310 -4.39 34.78 18.23
C LEU A 310 -4.80 35.90 17.26
N LYS A 311 -6.06 36.31 17.36
CA LYS A 311 -6.62 37.40 16.57
C LYS A 311 -6.62 38.70 17.36
N ASP A 312 -6.30 39.78 16.69
CA ASP A 312 -6.54 41.12 17.21
C ASP A 312 -8.04 41.42 17.16
N SER A 313 -8.68 41.46 18.32
CA SER A 313 -10.12 41.76 18.46
C SER A 313 -10.41 43.25 18.64
N VAL A 314 -9.40 44.11 18.67
CA VAL A 314 -9.57 45.54 18.98
C VAL A 314 -9.38 46.38 17.72
N LEU A 315 -8.22 46.26 17.07
CA LEU A 315 -7.91 46.99 15.85
C LEU A 315 -8.16 46.16 14.60
N TYR A 316 -8.37 44.85 14.73
CA TYR A 316 -8.62 43.92 13.64
C TYR A 316 -7.56 43.94 12.51
N LYS A 317 -6.32 44.34 12.81
CA LYS A 317 -5.25 44.50 11.81
C LYS A 317 -4.33 43.30 11.67
N ARG A 318 -4.32 42.39 12.65
CA ARG A 318 -3.36 41.28 12.68
C ARG A 318 -3.94 39.96 13.18
N ILE A 319 -3.39 38.88 12.64
CA ILE A 319 -3.61 37.51 13.12
C ILE A 319 -2.24 36.87 13.32
N ILE A 320 -2.00 36.35 14.51
CA ILE A 320 -0.77 35.62 14.84
C ILE A 320 -1.10 34.14 14.80
N LEU A 321 -0.43 33.43 13.89
CA LEU A 321 -0.52 31.99 13.74
C LEU A 321 0.79 31.39 14.23
N GLY A 322 0.75 30.64 15.32
CA GLY A 322 1.91 29.96 15.87
C GLY A 322 1.56 28.52 16.18
N GLY A 323 2.47 27.58 15.98
CA GLY A 323 2.12 26.18 16.16
C GLY A 323 3.27 25.22 15.94
N LEU A 324 2.94 23.94 15.98
CA LEU A 324 3.84 22.82 15.75
C LEU A 324 3.34 22.00 14.57
N VAL A 325 4.24 21.61 13.69
CA VAL A 325 4.00 20.61 12.65
C VAL A 325 4.96 19.45 12.85
N SER A 326 4.47 18.23 12.65
CA SER A 326 5.26 17.02 12.81
C SER A 326 4.86 15.93 11.84
N ASP A 327 5.83 15.10 11.47
CA ASP A 327 5.69 14.00 10.53
C ASP A 327 6.83 12.98 10.78
N ASP A 328 6.60 11.70 10.54
CA ASP A 328 7.57 10.62 10.77
C ASP A 328 8.75 10.64 9.77
N HIS A 329 8.51 11.12 8.54
CA HIS A 329 9.52 11.21 7.49
C HIS A 329 9.85 12.63 7.05
N GLY A 330 9.05 13.61 7.46
CA GLY A 330 9.35 15.02 7.49
C GLY A 330 8.42 15.87 6.63
N VAL A 331 8.24 17.12 7.06
CA VAL A 331 7.34 18.06 6.39
C VAL A 331 7.97 18.64 5.11
N SER A 332 7.19 18.72 4.04
CA SER A 332 7.61 19.31 2.76
C SER A 332 7.14 20.76 2.56
N GLN A 333 5.91 21.08 2.98
CA GLN A 333 5.28 22.37 2.74
C GLN A 333 4.20 22.68 3.78
N LEU A 334 4.09 23.95 4.16
CA LEU A 334 3.00 24.48 4.97
C LEU A 334 2.40 25.67 4.23
N THR A 335 1.10 25.62 3.97
CA THR A 335 0.40 26.65 3.19
C THR A 335 -0.78 27.18 3.98
N LEU A 336 -0.87 28.50 4.08
CA LEU A 336 -2.03 29.21 4.58
C LEU A 336 -3.00 29.47 3.43
N HIS A 337 -4.20 28.89 3.50
CA HIS A 337 -5.28 29.16 2.57
C HIS A 337 -6.25 30.15 3.21
N TYR A 338 -6.65 31.17 2.48
CA TYR A 338 -7.59 32.15 2.98
C TYR A 338 -8.54 32.67 1.91
N THR A 339 -9.74 33.01 2.36
CA THR A 339 -10.84 33.51 1.55
C THR A 339 -11.50 34.68 2.26
N VAL A 340 -11.64 35.79 1.56
CA VAL A 340 -12.37 36.97 2.02
C VAL A 340 -13.77 36.94 1.43
N GLN A 341 -14.78 37.08 2.28
CA GLN A 341 -16.19 37.13 1.91
C GLN A 341 -16.82 38.47 2.33
N ASP A 342 -17.80 38.93 1.56
CA ASP A 342 -18.65 40.06 1.94
C ASP A 342 -19.76 39.64 2.93
N GLU A 343 -20.57 40.60 3.39
CA GLU A 343 -21.72 40.35 4.28
C GLU A 343 -22.77 39.39 3.67
N ASN A 344 -22.81 39.24 2.35
CA ASN A 344 -23.69 38.32 1.63
C ASN A 344 -23.03 36.97 1.31
N GLN A 345 -21.89 36.66 1.95
CA GLN A 345 -21.09 35.44 1.75
C GLN A 345 -20.53 35.28 0.33
N ARG A 346 -20.48 36.36 -0.45
CA ARG A 346 -19.86 36.35 -1.78
C ARG A 346 -18.36 36.42 -1.62
N THR A 347 -17.65 35.54 -2.34
CA THR A 347 -16.19 35.51 -2.30
C THR A 347 -15.62 36.72 -3.04
N ILE A 348 -14.89 37.58 -2.31
CA ILE A 348 -14.18 38.72 -2.86
C ILE A 348 -12.80 38.28 -3.37
N THR A 349 -12.09 37.46 -2.59
CA THR A 349 -10.75 36.99 -2.94
C THR A 349 -10.49 35.64 -2.27
N SER A 350 -9.83 34.73 -2.98
CA SER A 350 -9.29 33.49 -2.41
C SER A 350 -7.86 33.31 -2.88
N LYS A 351 -6.94 33.16 -1.93
CA LYS A 351 -5.50 33.05 -2.19
C LYS A 351 -4.87 32.07 -1.21
N SER A 352 -3.66 31.65 -1.53
CA SER A 352 -2.84 30.83 -0.67
C SER A 352 -1.45 31.44 -0.53
N LYS A 353 -0.84 31.29 0.63
CA LYS A 353 0.52 31.74 0.92
C LYS A 353 1.31 30.62 1.56
N ASP A 354 2.46 30.32 0.96
CA ASP A 354 3.39 29.36 1.55
C ASP A 354 4.12 29.98 2.74
N LEU A 355 4.16 29.23 3.83
CA LEU A 355 4.89 29.56 5.03
C LEU A 355 6.22 28.80 5.01
N SER A 356 7.30 29.48 5.39
CA SER A 356 8.63 28.86 5.45
C SER A 356 8.66 27.75 6.49
N VAL A 357 9.01 26.55 6.05
CA VAL A 357 9.23 25.38 6.91
C VAL A 357 10.57 24.72 6.55
N GLY A 358 11.28 24.24 7.56
CA GLY A 358 12.48 23.44 7.42
C GLY A 358 12.14 22.12 6.74
N ARG A 359 12.66 21.91 5.54
CA ARG A 359 12.48 20.63 4.83
C ARG A 359 13.22 19.53 5.59
N ASN A 360 12.55 18.40 5.84
CA ASN A 360 13.10 17.20 6.49
C ASN A 360 13.31 17.29 8.02
N GLN A 361 12.60 18.18 8.71
CA GLN A 361 12.49 18.09 10.16
C GLN A 361 11.26 17.26 10.52
N ILE A 362 11.44 16.26 11.39
CA ILE A 362 10.37 15.41 11.94
C ILE A 362 9.39 16.25 12.75
N GLN A 363 9.87 17.29 13.44
CA GLN A 363 9.05 18.24 14.18
C GLN A 363 9.66 19.63 14.10
N GLN A 364 8.81 20.65 13.94
CA GLN A 364 9.23 22.04 13.93
C GLN A 364 8.10 22.97 14.38
N SER A 365 8.48 24.07 15.02
CA SER A 365 7.58 25.17 15.32
C SER A 365 7.53 26.13 14.14
N PHE A 366 6.35 26.67 13.83
CA PHE A 366 6.20 27.77 12.89
C PHE A 366 5.57 28.98 13.59
N PHE A 367 5.91 30.16 13.11
CA PHE A 367 5.34 31.42 13.57
C PHE A 367 5.11 32.34 12.37
N TYR A 368 3.91 32.86 12.26
CA TYR A 368 3.52 33.78 11.20
C TYR A 368 2.66 34.90 11.77
N ASN A 369 3.24 36.10 11.81
CA ASN A 369 2.54 37.33 12.12
C ASN A 369 1.92 37.90 10.84
N TRP A 370 0.62 37.73 10.68
CA TRP A 370 -0.10 38.13 9.49
C TRP A 370 -0.71 39.52 9.66
N ALA A 371 -0.08 40.53 9.03
CA ALA A 371 -0.69 41.84 8.85
C ALA A 371 -1.78 41.78 7.77
N LEU A 372 -3.01 42.16 8.15
CA LEU A 372 -4.20 42.10 7.29
C LEU A 372 -4.38 43.34 6.42
N ASP A 373 -3.58 44.39 6.62
CA ASP A 373 -3.70 45.66 5.89
C ASP A 373 -3.64 45.46 4.36
N SER A 374 -2.83 44.50 3.89
CA SER A 374 -2.71 44.13 2.46
C SER A 374 -3.94 43.45 1.86
N LEU A 375 -4.92 43.05 2.68
CA LEU A 375 -6.16 42.44 2.23
C LEU A 375 -7.29 43.47 2.06
N GLU A 376 -7.05 44.73 2.47
CA GLU A 376 -8.03 45.83 2.39
C GLU A 376 -9.42 45.43 2.92
N LEU A 377 -9.44 44.72 4.06
CA LEU A 377 -10.68 44.23 4.65
C LEU A 377 -11.60 45.40 5.01
N ARG A 378 -12.82 45.39 4.48
CA ARG A 378 -13.84 46.40 4.78
C ARG A 378 -14.71 45.95 5.94
N ALA A 379 -15.39 46.89 6.57
CA ALA A 379 -16.39 46.60 7.59
C ALA A 379 -17.43 45.59 7.08
N GLY A 380 -17.75 44.59 7.89
CA GLY A 380 -18.66 43.48 7.54
C GLY A 380 -18.02 42.34 6.75
N ASN A 381 -16.74 42.43 6.35
CA ASN A 381 -16.05 41.33 5.68
C ASN A 381 -15.73 40.19 6.66
N GLN A 382 -15.80 38.97 6.14
CA GLN A 382 -15.40 37.76 6.84
C GLN A 382 -14.18 37.14 6.17
N LEU A 383 -13.09 37.01 6.93
CA LEU A 383 -11.90 36.28 6.53
C LEU A 383 -11.98 34.85 7.07
N ILE A 384 -11.97 33.88 6.17
CA ILE A 384 -12.01 32.45 6.45
C ILE A 384 -10.65 31.86 6.07
N TYR A 385 -9.98 31.15 6.96
CA TYR A 385 -8.66 30.60 6.68
C TYR A 385 -8.39 29.29 7.39
N TYR A 386 -7.51 28.49 6.81
CA TYR A 386 -7.01 27.25 7.39
C TYR A 386 -5.56 27.03 6.94
N LEU A 387 -4.82 26.22 7.69
CA LEU A 387 -3.49 25.81 7.31
C LEU A 387 -3.52 24.38 6.80
N GLN A 388 -2.71 24.10 5.79
CA GLN A 388 -2.53 22.78 5.23
C GLN A 388 -1.03 22.43 5.26
N VAL A 389 -0.70 21.33 5.92
CA VAL A 389 0.65 20.78 5.96
C VAL A 389 0.73 19.58 5.02
N TRP A 390 1.85 19.46 4.31
CA TRP A 390 2.15 18.35 3.41
C TRP A 390 3.38 17.60 3.88
N ASP A 391 3.31 16.27 3.84
CA ASP A 391 4.46 15.38 4.08
C ASP A 391 5.37 15.30 2.84
N ASN A 392 6.37 14.43 2.90
CA ASN A 392 7.28 14.14 1.80
C ASN A 392 7.08 12.75 1.15
N ASP A 393 5.90 12.12 1.33
CA ASP A 393 5.60 10.79 0.80
C ASP A 393 5.79 10.77 -0.73
N GLY A 394 6.70 9.90 -1.18
CA GLY A 394 7.06 9.71 -2.58
C GLY A 394 6.39 8.50 -3.25
N VAL A 395 5.66 7.68 -2.49
CA VAL A 395 5.05 6.42 -2.96
C VAL A 395 3.60 6.61 -3.32
N ASN A 396 2.81 7.20 -2.42
CA ASN A 396 1.38 7.48 -2.65
C ASN A 396 1.12 8.89 -3.20
N GLY A 397 2.19 9.70 -3.27
CA GLY A 397 2.11 11.15 -3.45
C GLY A 397 1.94 11.84 -2.11
N ARG A 398 2.36 13.11 -2.04
CA ARG A 398 2.38 13.86 -0.78
C ARG A 398 0.99 13.85 -0.14
N LYS A 399 0.87 13.35 1.08
CA LYS A 399 -0.36 13.45 1.84
C LYS A 399 -0.39 14.78 2.57
N SER A 400 -1.58 15.16 3.00
CA SER A 400 -1.77 16.44 3.66
C SER A 400 -2.83 16.37 4.75
N THR A 401 -2.63 17.22 5.74
CA THR A 401 -3.56 17.41 6.85
C THR A 401 -3.91 18.88 6.95
N LYS A 402 -5.20 19.15 7.17
CA LYS A 402 -5.74 20.52 7.29
C LYS A 402 -6.15 20.78 8.73
N THR A 403 -5.95 22.01 9.18
CA THR A 403 -6.53 22.48 10.44
C THR A 403 -8.04 22.64 10.32
N SER A 404 -8.70 22.81 11.46
CA SER A 404 -10.03 23.42 11.47
C SER A 404 -10.00 24.78 10.76
N THR A 405 -11.11 25.14 10.13
CA THR A 405 -11.28 26.45 9.52
C THR A 405 -11.51 27.50 10.61
N TYR A 406 -10.71 28.55 10.58
CA TYR A 406 -10.87 29.72 11.43
C TYR A 406 -11.64 30.81 10.70
N SER A 407 -12.43 31.56 11.44
CA SER A 407 -13.14 32.74 10.95
C SER A 407 -12.74 33.98 11.74
N PHE A 408 -12.52 35.05 11.00
CA PHE A 408 -12.22 36.37 11.51
C PHE A 408 -13.20 37.36 10.88
N PHE A 409 -14.11 37.85 11.70
CA PHE A 409 -15.18 38.75 11.27
C PHE A 409 -14.80 40.18 11.63
N VAL A 410 -14.73 41.05 10.63
CA VAL A 410 -14.62 42.49 10.86
C VAL A 410 -16.04 42.99 11.11
N PRO A 411 -16.33 43.66 12.24
CA PRO A 411 -17.68 44.13 12.52
C PRO A 411 -18.20 45.05 11.41
N SER A 412 -19.51 45.07 11.20
CA SER A 412 -20.15 45.96 10.23
C SER A 412 -19.93 47.43 10.59
N LYS A 413 -20.10 48.33 9.62
CA LYS A 413 -19.90 49.77 9.83
C LYS A 413 -20.72 50.28 11.00
N ASP A 414 -22.00 49.91 11.07
CA ASP A 414 -22.90 50.33 12.16
C ASP A 414 -22.47 49.81 13.54
N ASN A 415 -21.99 48.55 13.60
CA ASN A 415 -21.49 47.97 14.85
C ASN A 415 -20.19 48.65 15.31
N LEU A 416 -19.27 48.94 14.38
CA LEU A 416 -18.04 49.70 14.66
C LEU A 416 -18.37 51.10 15.17
N LEU A 417 -19.31 51.81 14.52
CA LEU A 417 -19.75 53.14 14.96
C LEU A 417 -20.39 53.11 16.34
N THR A 418 -21.18 52.09 16.63
CA THR A 418 -21.78 51.89 17.97
C THR A 418 -20.70 51.65 19.02
N GLU A 419 -19.70 50.84 18.70
CA GLU A 419 -18.59 50.54 19.60
C GLU A 419 -17.69 51.77 19.83
N ILE A 420 -17.39 52.53 18.78
CA ILE A 420 -16.67 53.82 18.86
C ILE A 420 -17.47 54.80 19.71
N SER A 421 -18.78 54.94 19.50
CA SER A 421 -19.63 55.85 20.27
C SER A 421 -19.69 55.45 21.75
N LYS A 422 -19.73 54.14 22.03
CA LYS A 422 -19.65 53.61 23.39
C LYS A 422 -18.30 53.92 24.04
N SER A 423 -17.21 53.72 23.32
CA SER A 423 -15.86 54.06 23.79
C SER A 423 -15.72 55.57 24.03
N GLN A 424 -16.24 56.43 23.14
CA GLN A 424 -16.29 57.87 23.33
C GLN A 424 -17.05 58.26 24.61
N SER A 425 -18.21 57.66 24.83
CA SER A 425 -18.99 57.91 26.06
C SER A 425 -18.25 57.47 27.32
N GLN A 426 -17.51 56.35 27.26
CA GLN A 426 -16.70 55.88 28.37
C GLN A 426 -15.52 56.82 28.63
N THR A 427 -14.79 57.24 27.59
CA THR A 427 -13.69 58.21 27.71
C THR A 427 -14.20 59.55 28.25
N GLN A 428 -15.34 60.05 27.78
CA GLN A 428 -15.97 61.27 28.33
C GLN A 428 -16.27 61.11 29.82
N GLN A 429 -16.86 59.98 30.23
CA GLN A 429 -17.17 59.71 31.63
C GLN A 429 -15.90 59.62 32.49
N SER A 430 -14.84 58.96 32.00
CA SER A 430 -13.53 58.91 32.65
C SER A 430 -12.90 60.31 32.79
N LEU A 431 -13.10 61.18 31.80
CA LEU A 431 -12.63 62.56 31.79
C LEU A 431 -13.40 63.41 32.79
N ASP A 432 -14.74 63.34 32.79
CA ASP A 432 -15.63 63.97 33.78
C ASP A 432 -15.25 63.54 35.22
N GLN A 433 -14.95 62.25 35.43
CA GLN A 433 -14.48 61.75 36.72
C GLN A 433 -13.10 62.27 37.10
N SER A 434 -12.21 62.45 36.13
CA SER A 434 -10.85 62.99 36.36
C SER A 434 -10.89 64.47 36.71
N VAL A 435 -11.74 65.27 36.03
CA VAL A 435 -12.07 66.65 36.43
C VAL A 435 -12.59 66.65 37.87
N GLY A 436 -13.61 65.84 38.19
CA GLY A 436 -14.16 65.79 39.54
C GLY A 436 -13.15 65.36 40.63
N LYS A 437 -12.13 64.56 40.28
CA LYS A 437 -11.02 64.20 41.18
C LYS A 437 -10.02 65.37 41.32
N ALA A 438 -9.73 66.09 40.24
CA ALA A 438 -8.86 67.26 40.26
C ALA A 438 -9.46 68.38 41.13
N ASN A 439 -10.76 68.66 41.00
CA ASN A 439 -11.44 69.69 41.82
C ASN A 439 -11.39 69.31 43.31
N LYS A 440 -11.66 68.05 43.65
CA LYS A 440 -11.55 67.56 45.04
C LYS A 440 -10.13 67.67 45.59
N LEU A 441 -9.12 67.40 44.76
CA LEU A 441 -7.72 67.55 45.14
C LEU A 441 -7.39 69.02 45.38
N GLN A 442 -7.85 69.93 44.51
CA GLN A 442 -7.69 71.37 44.66
C GLN A 442 -8.32 71.86 45.96
N ASP A 443 -9.58 71.50 46.23
CA ASP A 443 -10.31 71.87 47.44
C ASP A 443 -9.56 71.43 48.70
N LYS A 444 -9.02 70.20 48.72
CA LYS A 444 -8.23 69.69 49.85
C LYS A 444 -6.91 70.41 50.03
N ILE A 445 -6.23 70.77 48.95
CA ILE A 445 -4.98 71.55 49.03
C ILE A 445 -5.27 72.94 49.58
N GLU A 446 -6.36 73.58 49.17
CA GLU A 446 -6.78 74.89 49.70
C GLU A 446 -7.20 74.81 51.17
N GLU A 447 -7.99 73.80 51.54
CA GLU A 447 -8.36 73.53 52.94
C GLU A 447 -7.11 73.32 53.79
N ALA A 448 -6.15 72.53 53.30
CA ALA A 448 -4.89 72.31 53.98
C ALA A 448 -4.08 73.60 54.12
N SER A 449 -3.96 74.40 53.05
CA SER A 449 -3.26 75.68 53.08
C SER A 449 -3.88 76.65 54.10
N GLN A 450 -5.21 76.76 54.14
CA GLN A 450 -5.93 77.60 55.09
C GLN A 450 -5.79 77.11 56.54
N LYS A 451 -5.97 75.81 56.79
CA LYS A 451 -5.92 75.22 58.13
C LYS A 451 -4.53 75.29 58.75
N LEU A 452 -3.49 75.21 57.92
CA LEU A 452 -2.11 75.31 58.36
C LEU A 452 -1.66 76.77 58.56
N LYS A 453 -2.43 77.76 58.09
CA LYS A 453 -2.08 79.18 58.19
C LYS A 453 -1.97 79.62 59.65
N GLY A 454 -0.78 80.08 60.05
CA GLY A 454 -0.50 80.53 61.41
C GLY A 454 -0.28 79.43 62.46
N LYS A 455 -0.31 78.15 62.07
CA LYS A 455 0.10 77.04 62.96
C LYS A 455 1.62 76.97 63.10
N GLN A 456 2.10 76.61 64.28
CA GLN A 456 3.54 76.40 64.56
C GLN A 456 3.99 74.93 64.47
N ASN A 457 3.11 73.96 64.76
CA ASN A 457 3.41 72.51 64.68
C ASN A 457 2.23 71.72 64.06
N LEU A 458 2.54 70.63 63.33
CA LEU A 458 1.56 69.75 62.71
C LEU A 458 0.99 68.76 63.73
N ASP A 459 -0.33 68.72 63.85
CA ASP A 459 -1.00 67.67 64.62
C ASP A 459 -1.20 66.40 63.78
N TRP A 460 -1.61 65.30 64.42
CA TRP A 460 -1.83 64.03 63.72
C TRP A 460 -2.93 64.13 62.64
N GLN A 461 -3.96 64.97 62.86
CA GLN A 461 -5.03 65.16 61.88
C GLN A 461 -4.52 65.90 60.64
N ASP A 462 -3.64 66.89 60.82
CA ASP A 462 -3.01 67.62 59.72
C ASP A 462 -2.11 66.70 58.88
N LYS A 463 -1.30 65.85 59.52
CA LYS A 463 -0.47 64.86 58.80
C LYS A 463 -1.31 63.92 57.95
N LYS A 464 -2.39 63.39 58.54
CA LYS A 464 -3.32 62.50 57.83
C LYS A 464 -4.00 63.19 56.64
N MET A 465 -4.34 64.48 56.76
CA MET A 465 -4.92 65.27 55.67
C MET A 465 -3.92 65.45 54.51
N LEU A 466 -2.65 65.73 54.82
CA LEU A 466 -1.59 65.84 53.81
C LEU A 466 -1.27 64.49 53.14
N GLU A 467 -1.28 63.38 53.90
CA GLU A 467 -1.18 62.02 53.34
C GLU A 467 -2.34 61.69 52.41
N ASP A 468 -3.57 62.11 52.76
CA ASP A 468 -4.75 61.92 51.92
C ASP A 468 -4.65 62.73 50.60
N ILE A 469 -4.09 63.94 50.63
CA ILE A 469 -3.76 64.72 49.42
C ILE A 469 -2.79 63.94 48.51
N LEU A 470 -1.72 63.36 49.08
CA LEU A 470 -0.77 62.53 48.31
C LEU A 470 -1.46 61.32 47.68
N GLN A 471 -2.34 60.63 48.43
CA GLN A 471 -3.12 59.50 47.92
C GLN A 471 -4.08 59.91 46.81
N GLN A 472 -4.76 61.05 46.96
CA GLN A 472 -5.66 61.56 45.93
C GLN A 472 -4.92 61.92 44.65
N LYS A 473 -3.73 62.51 44.74
CA LYS A 473 -2.88 62.77 43.58
C LYS A 473 -2.46 61.49 42.87
N LEU A 474 -1.99 60.47 43.60
CA LEU A 474 -1.61 59.18 43.00
C LEU A 474 -2.80 58.52 42.26
N ASN A 475 -4.00 58.63 42.81
CA ASN A 475 -5.22 58.12 42.17
C ASN A 475 -5.64 58.94 40.95
N LEU A 476 -5.40 60.26 40.96
CA LEU A 476 -5.61 61.12 39.81
C LEU A 476 -4.61 60.80 38.69
N ASP A 477 -3.32 60.64 39.01
CA ASP A 477 -2.28 60.33 38.03
C ASP A 477 -2.55 59.02 37.28
N LYS A 478 -2.93 57.96 38.02
CA LYS A 478 -3.35 56.69 37.40
C LYS A 478 -4.56 56.86 36.50
N ALA A 479 -5.54 57.67 36.91
CA ALA A 479 -6.73 57.91 36.10
C ALA A 479 -6.40 58.67 34.81
N VAL A 480 -5.53 59.68 34.88
CA VAL A 480 -5.07 60.45 33.72
C VAL A 480 -4.22 59.58 32.77
N GLN A 481 -3.35 58.71 33.30
CA GLN A 481 -2.58 57.77 32.49
C GLN A 481 -3.49 56.79 31.72
N GLN A 482 -4.42 56.15 32.42
CA GLN A 482 -5.38 55.25 31.80
C GLN A 482 -6.23 55.97 30.75
N LEU A 483 -6.66 57.21 31.04
CA LEU A 483 -7.42 58.04 30.12
C LEU A 483 -6.62 58.38 28.84
N ASN A 484 -5.32 58.68 28.96
CA ASN A 484 -4.46 58.91 27.80
C ASN A 484 -4.34 57.65 26.92
N GLU A 485 -4.17 56.47 27.53
CA GLU A 485 -4.14 55.19 26.80
C GLU A 485 -5.49 54.87 26.12
N GLU A 486 -6.60 55.06 26.83
CA GLU A 486 -7.96 54.89 26.30
C GLU A 486 -8.22 55.82 25.11
N ASN A 487 -7.79 57.09 25.20
CA ASN A 487 -7.93 58.05 24.12
C ASN A 487 -7.07 57.70 22.89
N LYS A 488 -5.81 57.30 23.09
CA LYS A 488 -4.93 56.84 22.01
C LYS A 488 -5.54 55.66 21.26
N LEU A 489 -6.03 54.66 21.99
CA LEU A 489 -6.68 53.49 21.39
C LEU A 489 -7.96 53.86 20.65
N LEU A 490 -8.76 54.78 21.20
CA LEU A 490 -9.96 55.30 20.56
C LEU A 490 -9.65 55.98 19.23
N GLU A 491 -8.62 56.85 19.18
CA GLU A 491 -8.25 57.54 17.96
C GLU A 491 -7.62 56.61 16.92
N GLU A 492 -6.80 55.63 17.34
CA GLU A 492 -6.32 54.58 16.44
C GLU A 492 -7.47 53.77 15.83
N LYS A 493 -8.48 53.43 16.64
CA LYS A 493 -9.66 52.71 16.17
C LYS A 493 -10.49 53.56 15.20
N LYS A 494 -10.71 54.85 15.51
CA LYS A 494 -11.41 55.76 14.59
C LYS A 494 -10.65 55.92 13.28
N GLY A 495 -9.35 56.17 13.31
CA GLY A 495 -8.53 56.33 12.11
C GLY A 495 -8.42 55.07 11.25
N ALA A 496 -8.53 53.89 11.84
CA ALA A 496 -8.51 52.62 11.10
C ALA A 496 -9.82 52.32 10.34
N PHE A 497 -10.96 52.79 10.83
CA PHE A 497 -12.28 52.37 10.34
C PHE A 497 -13.17 53.50 9.80
N THR A 498 -12.77 54.75 9.98
CA THR A 498 -13.52 55.92 9.49
C THR A 498 -12.60 56.85 8.70
N GLU A 499 -13.10 57.36 7.58
CA GLU A 499 -12.47 58.49 6.89
C GLU A 499 -12.78 59.74 7.70
N GLN A 500 -11.74 60.41 8.20
CA GLN A 500 -11.87 61.59 9.04
C GLN A 500 -11.59 62.86 8.25
N ASP A 501 -12.50 63.81 8.35
CA ASP A 501 -12.29 65.21 7.98
C ASP A 501 -11.08 65.80 8.71
N GLU A 502 -10.39 66.74 8.04
CA GLU A 502 -9.20 67.42 8.56
C GLU A 502 -9.48 68.14 9.90
N ARG A 503 -10.67 68.71 10.06
CA ARG A 503 -11.15 69.35 11.29
C ARG A 503 -11.18 68.39 12.49
N ILE A 504 -11.60 67.15 12.29
CA ILE A 504 -11.70 66.13 13.35
C ILE A 504 -10.31 65.68 13.78
N LYS A 505 -9.39 65.52 12.81
CA LYS A 505 -7.99 65.17 13.07
C LYS A 505 -7.27 66.25 13.88
N GLU A 506 -7.37 67.51 13.49
CA GLU A 506 -6.75 68.62 14.21
C GLU A 506 -7.22 68.70 15.67
N LYS A 507 -8.52 68.50 15.93
CA LYS A 507 -9.06 68.49 17.30
C LYS A 507 -8.58 67.28 18.10
N ALA A 508 -8.50 66.11 17.49
CA ALA A 508 -7.95 64.91 18.13
C ALA A 508 -6.48 65.10 18.52
N GLU A 509 -5.67 65.71 17.64
CA GLU A 509 -4.27 66.06 17.93
C GLU A 509 -4.15 67.09 19.07
N GLN A 510 -5.01 68.11 19.10
CA GLN A 510 -5.05 69.08 20.19
C GLN A 510 -5.38 68.42 21.53
N ILE A 511 -6.39 67.54 21.57
CA ILE A 511 -6.75 66.76 22.76
C ILE A 511 -5.58 65.90 23.21
N GLN A 512 -4.91 65.21 22.27
CA GLN A 512 -3.77 64.37 22.58
C GLN A 512 -2.62 65.17 23.19
N LYS A 513 -2.33 66.34 22.62
CA LYS A 513 -1.31 67.25 23.15
C LYS A 513 -1.64 67.70 24.56
N LEU A 514 -2.89 68.11 24.82
CA LEU A 514 -3.34 68.47 26.17
C LEU A 514 -3.17 67.29 27.12
N MET A 515 -3.60 66.09 26.74
CA MET A 515 -3.48 64.88 27.58
C MET A 515 -2.03 64.52 27.93
N ASP A 516 -1.09 64.71 27.01
CA ASP A 516 0.33 64.49 27.27
C ASP A 516 0.93 65.59 28.19
N GLU A 517 0.35 66.79 28.20
CA GLU A 517 0.73 67.92 29.08
C GLU A 517 0.10 67.82 30.50
N LEU A 518 -0.97 67.02 30.71
CA LEU A 518 -1.65 66.87 32.01
C LEU A 518 -0.78 66.20 33.11
N LEU A 519 0.26 65.47 32.75
CA LEU A 519 1.16 64.77 33.68
C LEU A 519 2.54 65.45 33.72
N ASP A 520 2.56 66.74 34.07
CA ASP A 520 3.79 67.51 34.06
C ASP A 520 4.75 67.13 35.22
N GLU A 521 6.06 67.18 34.92
CA GLU A 521 7.13 66.82 35.84
C GLU A 521 7.31 67.84 36.99
N GLU A 522 6.84 69.08 36.84
CA GLU A 522 6.94 70.10 37.89
C GLU A 522 5.97 69.77 39.03
N THR A 523 4.72 69.46 38.70
CA THR A 523 3.71 69.02 39.67
C THR A 523 4.17 67.77 40.40
N LYS A 524 4.69 66.77 39.70
CA LYS A 524 5.22 65.54 40.32
C LYS A 524 6.28 65.83 41.39
N LYS A 525 7.23 66.73 41.10
CA LYS A 525 8.26 67.15 42.06
C LYS A 525 7.68 67.81 43.30
N LEU A 526 6.63 68.63 43.16
CA LEU A 526 5.98 69.28 44.31
C LEU A 526 5.37 68.26 45.28
N PHE A 527 4.75 67.19 44.77
CA PHE A 527 4.19 66.12 45.61
C PHE A 527 5.28 65.23 46.23
N GLU A 528 6.37 64.94 45.51
CA GLU A 528 7.53 64.23 46.07
C GLU A 528 8.22 65.05 47.18
N GLU A 529 8.34 66.36 47.00
CA GLU A 529 8.87 67.28 47.99
C GLU A 529 7.96 67.32 49.23
N LEU A 530 6.63 67.33 49.05
CA LEU A 530 5.69 67.25 50.16
C LEU A 530 5.86 65.94 50.95
N GLN A 531 6.05 64.82 50.25
CA GLN A 531 6.29 63.52 50.87
C GLN A 531 7.58 63.52 51.72
N LYS A 532 8.66 64.15 51.23
CA LYS A 532 9.91 64.29 51.99
C LYS A 532 9.73 65.18 53.22
N LEU A 533 9.09 66.34 53.08
CA LEU A 533 8.85 67.26 54.20
C LEU A 533 8.00 66.62 55.31
N LEU A 534 7.04 65.76 54.95
CA LEU A 534 6.25 64.96 55.90
C LEU A 534 7.08 63.93 56.66
N GLN A 535 8.07 63.31 56.03
CA GLN A 535 8.95 62.32 56.65
C GLN A 535 10.00 62.95 57.56
N GLU A 536 10.49 64.14 57.19
CA GLU A 536 11.55 64.83 57.90
C GLU A 536 11.05 65.74 59.06
N ASN A 537 9.73 65.86 59.27
CA ASN A 537 9.11 66.78 60.24
C ASN A 537 9.61 68.24 60.09
N GLN A 538 9.68 68.71 58.84
CA GLN A 538 10.20 70.04 58.48
C GLN A 538 9.23 71.19 58.80
N ASP A 539 9.73 72.43 58.67
CA ASP A 539 9.08 73.67 59.09
C ASP A 539 7.75 73.93 58.32
N ILE A 540 6.69 74.32 59.05
CA ILE A 540 5.34 74.53 58.48
C ILE A 540 5.35 75.62 57.40
N SER A 541 6.25 76.59 57.52
CA SER A 541 6.37 77.65 56.52
C SER A 541 6.76 77.12 55.14
N GLU A 542 7.53 76.04 55.05
CA GLU A 542 7.91 75.42 53.77
C GLU A 542 6.75 74.63 53.18
N ILE A 543 6.04 73.87 54.02
CA ILE A 543 4.83 73.12 53.62
C ILE A 543 3.75 74.08 53.11
N GLN A 544 3.54 75.24 53.75
CA GLN A 544 2.60 76.26 53.25
C GLN A 544 2.99 76.82 51.89
N LYS A 545 4.28 77.14 51.68
CA LYS A 545 4.77 77.61 50.37
C LYS A 545 4.56 76.55 49.30
N LEU A 546 4.81 75.28 49.65
CA LEU A 546 4.64 74.16 48.74
C LEU A 546 3.16 73.93 48.40
N LEU A 547 2.26 73.93 49.39
CA LEU A 547 0.81 73.83 49.17
C LEU A 547 0.27 74.95 48.28
N ASN A 548 0.77 76.18 48.42
CA ASN A 548 0.38 77.28 47.54
C ASN A 548 0.83 77.05 46.09
N LYS A 549 2.05 76.53 45.86
CA LYS A 549 2.50 76.14 44.53
C LYS A 549 1.69 74.97 43.97
N MET A 550 1.42 73.96 44.80
CA MET A 550 0.59 72.81 44.43
C MET A 550 -0.84 73.24 44.08
N SER A 551 -1.42 74.19 44.81
CA SER A 551 -2.75 74.78 44.51
C SER A 551 -2.74 75.49 43.16
N GLN A 552 -1.69 76.25 42.83
CA GLN A 552 -1.58 76.89 41.51
C GLN A 552 -1.49 75.87 40.38
N ASN A 553 -0.63 74.86 40.53
CA ASN A 553 -0.46 73.82 39.52
C ASN A 553 -1.67 72.91 39.38
N THR A 554 -2.32 72.56 40.49
CA THR A 554 -3.53 71.71 40.48
C THR A 554 -4.72 72.46 39.87
N ASN A 555 -4.84 73.77 40.11
CA ASN A 555 -5.83 74.63 39.42
C ASN A 555 -5.58 74.71 37.91
N ASN A 556 -4.31 74.79 37.48
CA ASN A 556 -3.97 74.71 36.06
C ASN A 556 -4.34 73.33 35.47
N LEU A 557 -4.05 72.25 36.18
CA LEU A 557 -4.42 70.89 35.79
C LEU A 557 -5.94 70.71 35.66
N GLU A 558 -6.70 71.22 36.62
CA GLU A 558 -8.17 71.25 36.59
C GLU A 558 -8.69 71.96 35.33
N LYS A 559 -8.19 73.17 35.06
CA LYS A 559 -8.58 73.95 33.89
C LYS A 559 -8.24 73.25 32.57
N GLU A 560 -7.07 72.63 32.47
CA GLU A 560 -6.69 71.90 31.26
C GLU A 560 -7.52 70.61 31.10
N LEU A 561 -7.89 69.92 32.18
CA LEU A 561 -8.83 68.80 32.14
C LEU A 561 -10.23 69.25 31.68
N GLU A 562 -10.75 70.36 32.21
CA GLU A 562 -12.03 70.94 31.78
C GLU A 562 -12.01 71.37 30.32
N ARG A 563 -10.92 72.02 29.89
CA ARG A 563 -10.72 72.40 28.49
C ARG A 563 -10.67 71.17 27.59
N THR A 564 -9.94 70.13 27.99
CA THR A 564 -9.85 68.86 27.27
C THR A 564 -11.23 68.22 27.16
N LEU A 565 -12.04 68.26 28.22
CA LEU A 565 -13.41 67.76 28.24
C LEU A 565 -14.32 68.49 27.26
N GLU A 566 -14.28 69.82 27.24
CA GLU A 566 -15.08 70.60 26.30
C GLU A 566 -14.64 70.37 24.85
N LEU A 567 -13.34 70.29 24.59
CA LEU A 567 -12.82 69.91 23.26
C LEU A 567 -13.26 68.50 22.87
N PHE A 568 -13.25 67.54 23.80
CA PHE A 568 -13.68 66.16 23.56
C PHE A 568 -15.18 66.08 23.25
N LYS A 569 -16.03 66.82 23.98
CA LYS A 569 -17.48 66.92 23.68
C LYS A 569 -17.72 67.52 22.29
N GLN A 570 -16.97 68.56 21.92
CA GLN A 570 -17.03 69.13 20.58
C GLN A 570 -16.59 68.12 19.52
N LEU A 571 -15.51 67.39 19.76
CA LEU A 571 -15.04 66.31 18.86
C LEU A 571 -16.11 65.22 18.69
N GLN A 572 -16.76 64.79 19.77
CA GLN A 572 -17.82 63.79 19.73
C GLN A 572 -19.03 64.29 18.92
N TYR A 573 -19.41 65.56 19.10
CA TYR A 573 -20.47 66.19 18.31
C TYR A 573 -20.11 66.24 16.82
N ASP A 574 -18.92 66.74 16.48
CA ASP A 574 -18.45 66.84 15.10
C ASP A 574 -18.39 65.46 14.43
N PHE A 575 -17.86 64.45 15.14
CA PHE A 575 -17.83 63.08 14.65
C PHE A 575 -19.23 62.53 14.38
N LYS A 576 -20.18 62.73 15.31
CA LYS A 576 -21.56 62.28 15.14
C LYS A 576 -22.26 62.99 13.99
N LEU A 577 -22.00 64.29 13.81
CA LEU A 577 -22.51 65.07 12.69
C LEU A 577 -22.00 64.50 11.36
N ASP A 578 -20.70 64.22 11.25
CA ASP A 578 -20.08 63.62 10.06
C ASP A 578 -20.69 62.25 9.73
N GLN A 579 -20.82 61.37 10.73
CA GLN A 579 -21.45 60.06 10.54
C GLN A 579 -22.91 60.19 10.07
N THR A 580 -23.64 61.18 10.57
CA THR A 580 -25.02 61.45 10.14
C THR A 580 -25.04 61.94 8.69
N ILE A 581 -24.13 62.83 8.31
CA ILE A 581 -23.99 63.32 6.94
C ILE A 581 -23.71 62.14 5.99
N ASP A 582 -22.80 61.26 6.35
CA ASP A 582 -22.47 60.07 5.55
C ASP A 582 -23.63 59.10 5.41
N GLN A 583 -24.36 58.85 6.50
CA GLN A 583 -25.58 58.03 6.46
C GLN A 583 -26.64 58.65 5.55
N VAL A 584 -26.86 59.97 5.61
CA VAL A 584 -27.80 60.67 4.74
C VAL A 584 -27.38 60.58 3.27
N LYS A 585 -26.09 60.77 2.96
CA LYS A 585 -25.55 60.59 1.61
C LYS A 585 -25.77 59.17 1.10
N GLU A 586 -25.48 58.16 1.92
CA GLU A 586 -25.67 56.75 1.56
C GLU A 586 -27.14 56.43 1.28
N GLN A 587 -28.06 56.92 2.12
CA GLN A 587 -29.49 56.74 1.93
C GLN A 587 -29.99 57.44 0.66
N ALA A 588 -29.50 58.66 0.38
CA ALA A 588 -29.82 59.38 -0.84
C ALA A 588 -29.37 58.62 -2.10
N GLU A 589 -28.17 58.04 -2.09
CA GLU A 589 -27.67 57.22 -3.21
C GLU A 589 -28.45 55.90 -3.35
N LYS A 590 -28.80 55.22 -2.25
CA LYS A 590 -29.70 54.05 -2.28
C LYS A 590 -31.05 54.40 -2.88
N GLN A 591 -31.61 55.56 -2.53
CA GLN A 591 -32.88 56.04 -3.05
C GLN A 591 -32.79 56.35 -4.56
N LYS A 592 -31.71 57.00 -5.03
CA LYS A 592 -31.45 57.20 -6.47
C LYS A 592 -31.34 55.88 -7.22
N ALA A 593 -30.57 54.93 -6.70
CA ALA A 593 -30.42 53.60 -7.32
C ALA A 593 -31.75 52.83 -7.38
N LEU A 594 -32.60 52.97 -6.35
CA LEU A 594 -33.96 52.42 -6.35
C LEU A 594 -34.85 53.11 -7.38
N LEU A 595 -34.78 54.42 -7.52
CA LEU A 595 -35.50 55.18 -8.54
C LEU A 595 -35.07 54.74 -9.96
N GLU A 596 -33.77 54.63 -10.22
CA GLU A 596 -33.24 54.15 -11.50
C GLU A 596 -33.66 52.71 -11.81
N LYS A 597 -33.65 51.82 -10.81
CA LYS A 597 -34.19 50.45 -10.94
C LYS A 597 -35.69 50.44 -11.22
N THR A 598 -36.44 51.32 -10.57
CA THR A 598 -37.90 51.43 -10.77
C THR A 598 -38.20 51.98 -12.16
N GLU A 599 -37.52 53.03 -12.61
CA GLU A 599 -37.66 53.59 -13.96
C GLU A 599 -37.23 52.60 -15.06
N SER A 600 -36.17 51.81 -14.83
CA SER A 600 -35.75 50.79 -15.80
C SER A 600 -36.75 49.64 -15.89
N LEU A 601 -37.32 49.20 -14.77
CA LEU A 601 -38.43 48.22 -14.74
C LEU A 601 -39.69 48.77 -15.42
N GLU A 602 -40.03 50.05 -15.22
CA GLU A 602 -41.15 50.71 -15.91
C GLU A 602 -40.91 50.84 -17.42
N LYS A 603 -39.69 51.15 -17.85
CA LYS A 603 -39.31 51.20 -19.28
C LYS A 603 -39.34 49.81 -19.93
N GLU A 604 -38.96 48.75 -19.22
CA GLU A 604 -39.11 47.36 -19.69
C GLU A 604 -40.58 46.92 -19.77
N GLN A 605 -41.41 47.27 -18.79
CA GLN A 605 -42.85 46.98 -18.82
C GLN A 605 -43.59 47.81 -19.88
N GLY A 606 -43.19 49.06 -20.10
CA GLY A 606 -43.72 49.94 -21.16
C GLY A 606 -43.41 49.46 -22.57
N LYS A 607 -42.25 48.83 -22.79
CA LYS A 607 -41.93 48.12 -24.06
C LYS A 607 -42.81 46.88 -24.27
N LYS A 608 -43.06 46.08 -23.22
CA LYS A 608 -44.01 44.94 -23.28
C LYS A 608 -45.47 45.35 -23.52
N TYR A 609 -45.88 46.55 -23.11
CA TYR A 609 -47.23 47.08 -23.35
C TYR A 609 -47.42 47.72 -24.74
N LYS A 610 -46.37 48.29 -25.35
CA LYS A 610 -46.43 48.83 -26.73
C LYS A 610 -46.47 47.74 -27.81
N ASP A 611 -45.89 46.56 -27.56
CA ASP A 611 -46.00 45.40 -28.48
C ASP A 611 -47.37 44.70 -28.45
N LYS A 612 -48.30 45.08 -27.57
CA LYS A 612 -49.61 44.42 -27.41
C LYS A 612 -50.84 45.24 -27.85
N LYS A 613 -50.68 46.42 -28.46
CA LYS A 613 -51.82 47.22 -28.97
C LYS A 613 -51.62 47.77 -30.40
N THR A 614 -51.71 46.91 -31.42
CA THR A 614 -52.46 47.10 -32.70
C THR A 614 -52.24 45.89 -33.63
N PRO A 615 -53.24 45.38 -34.41
CA PRO A 615 -54.69 45.64 -34.41
C PRO A 615 -55.57 44.37 -34.24
N ALA A 616 -56.59 44.45 -33.38
CA ALA A 616 -57.73 43.52 -33.38
C ALA A 616 -59.04 44.29 -33.60
N THR A 617 -59.11 45.05 -34.70
CA THR A 617 -60.34 45.69 -35.20
C THR A 617 -60.41 45.59 -36.72
N LYS A 618 -60.42 44.36 -37.23
CA LYS A 618 -60.88 44.00 -38.59
C LYS A 618 -61.40 42.56 -38.56
N LYS A 619 -62.65 42.36 -38.11
CA LYS A 619 -63.56 41.23 -38.45
C LYS A 619 -64.80 41.25 -37.54
N ARG A 620 -65.70 42.22 -37.75
CA ARG A 620 -67.12 42.10 -37.38
C ARG A 620 -67.95 43.22 -38.01
N ARG A 621 -68.06 43.18 -39.35
CA ARG A 621 -69.13 43.89 -40.08
C ARG A 621 -69.26 43.32 -41.50
N GLU A 622 -69.64 42.05 -41.58
CA GLU A 622 -70.40 41.51 -42.70
C GLU A 622 -71.54 40.69 -42.12
N GLN A 623 -72.71 40.79 -42.76
CA GLN A 623 -74.03 40.31 -42.34
C GLN A 623 -74.76 41.19 -41.31
N ARG A 624 -75.34 42.28 -41.81
CA ARG A 624 -76.77 42.27 -42.20
C ARG A 624 -77.10 43.58 -42.91
N GLY A 625 -77.25 43.48 -44.23
CA GLY A 625 -78.11 44.40 -44.93
C GLY A 625 -79.55 44.17 -44.48
N CYS A 626 -80.26 45.26 -44.19
CA CYS A 626 -81.57 45.44 -44.78
C CYS A 626 -81.81 46.95 -44.96
N LYS A 627 -82.02 47.31 -46.23
CA LYS A 627 -82.30 48.62 -46.80
C LYS A 627 -83.48 49.32 -46.11
N ARG A 628 -83.48 50.66 -46.08
CA ARG A 628 -84.33 51.54 -46.92
C ARG A 628 -84.18 53.04 -46.53
N PRO A 629 -84.55 53.98 -47.43
CA PRO A 629 -83.60 54.97 -47.94
C PRO A 629 -83.96 56.43 -47.65
N GLU A 630 -83.02 57.28 -48.06
CA GLU A 630 -83.06 58.72 -48.33
C GLU A 630 -84.39 59.29 -48.85
N ARG A 631 -84.62 60.56 -48.49
CA ARG A 631 -84.81 61.72 -49.40
C ARG A 631 -84.21 62.93 -48.65
N GLN A 632 -83.46 63.87 -49.23
CA GLN A 632 -83.28 64.31 -50.62
C GLN A 632 -81.90 64.97 -50.73
#